data_AF-A0A2K9PR25-F1
#
_entry.id   AF-A0A2K9PR25-F1
#
_cell.length_a   1.000
_cell.length_b   1.000
_cell.length_c   1.000
_cell.angle_alpha   90.00
_cell.angle_beta   90.00
_cell.angle_gamma   90.00
#
_symmetry.space_group_name_H-M   'P 1'
#
loop_
_entity.id
_entity.type
_entity.pdbx_description
1 polymer ?
#
loop_
_entity_poly.entity_id
_entity_poly.type
_entity_poly.pdbx_seq_one_letter_code
_entity_poly.pdbx_strand_id
1 'polypeptide(L)'
;MKITTAIVFLLMSYSVYSQSSDKNHCSENLKITFLDKKDADWELKNHSIANKYLNIVIDDSRILYLNNDIKDESELFDAIQEIEKAVTYRFRVVIGIKNDVPFEVFTDLLCWLSKIRSDQIGDIEVYHFD
;
A
#
# COMPACT_ATOMS: atom_id res chain seq x y z
N MET A 1 14.01 40.55 20.00
CA MET A 1 14.18 39.58 18.89
C MET A 1 14.07 38.12 19.39
N LYS A 2 12.97 37.75 20.06
CA LYS A 2 12.78 36.39 20.64
C LYS A 2 11.39 35.77 20.41
N ILE A 3 10.42 36.54 19.92
CA ILE A 3 9.02 36.09 19.75
C ILE A 3 8.79 35.50 18.34
N THR A 4 9.50 36.00 17.32
CA THR A 4 9.34 35.53 15.93
C THR A 4 9.83 34.10 15.71
N THR A 5 10.84 33.63 16.45
CA THR A 5 11.39 32.27 16.27
C THR A 5 10.47 31.17 16.83
N ALA A 6 9.68 31.47 17.86
CA ALA A 6 8.76 30.49 18.47
C ALA A 6 7.54 30.21 17.58
N ILE A 7 7.06 31.21 16.84
CA ILE A 7 5.91 31.09 15.94
C ILE A 7 6.27 30.22 14.71
N VAL A 8 7.50 30.35 14.20
CA VAL A 8 7.98 29.53 13.06
C VAL A 8 8.11 28.06 13.44
N PHE A 9 8.60 27.74 14.65
CA PHE A 9 8.67 26.36 15.15
C PHE A 9 7.29 25.72 15.35
N LEU A 10 6.29 26.50 15.80
CA LEU A 10 4.91 26.06 15.93
C LEU A 10 4.25 25.79 14.57
N LEU A 11 4.49 26.65 13.57
CA LEU A 11 3.94 26.44 12.23
C LEU A 11 4.53 25.22 11.53
N MET A 12 5.83 24.93 11.71
CA MET A 12 6.46 23.75 11.11
C MET A 12 6.00 22.43 11.73
N SER A 13 5.67 22.42 13.03
CA SER A 13 5.19 21.20 13.70
C SER A 13 3.76 20.84 13.30
N TYR A 14 2.89 21.82 13.03
CA TYR A 14 1.54 21.57 12.51
C TYR A 14 1.55 20.99 11.08
N SER A 15 2.43 21.47 10.20
CA SER A 15 2.51 20.95 8.82
C SER A 15 2.95 19.49 8.76
N VAL A 16 3.86 19.07 9.65
CA VAL A 16 4.33 17.68 9.71
C VAL A 16 3.27 16.77 10.33
N TYR A 17 2.58 17.23 11.38
CA TYR A 17 1.47 16.48 11.98
C TYR A 17 0.29 16.31 11.02
N SER A 18 -0.04 17.35 10.23
CA SER A 18 -1.10 17.28 9.21
C SER A 18 -0.77 16.26 8.13
N GLN A 19 0.47 16.23 7.62
CA GLN A 19 0.84 15.26 6.58
C GLN A 19 0.82 13.82 7.09
N SER A 20 1.22 13.57 8.34
CA SER A 20 1.11 12.23 8.94
C SER A 20 -0.33 11.85 9.30
N SER A 21 -1.18 12.80 9.74
CA SER A 21 -2.60 12.50 9.99
C SER A 21 -3.37 12.25 8.70
N ASP A 22 -3.09 13.03 7.66
CA ASP A 22 -3.78 12.96 6.37
C ASP A 22 -3.42 11.70 5.56
N LYS A 23 -2.41 10.91 5.93
CA LYS A 23 -2.17 9.59 5.30
C LYS A 23 -2.62 8.41 6.16
N ASN A 24 -2.74 8.57 7.47
CA ASN A 24 -3.22 7.51 8.35
C ASN A 24 -4.70 7.15 8.10
N HIS A 25 -5.52 8.12 7.67
CA HIS A 25 -6.94 7.89 7.35
C HIS A 25 -7.16 6.86 6.22
N CYS A 26 -6.17 6.67 5.34
CA CYS A 26 -6.27 5.78 4.19
C CYS A 26 -6.46 4.31 4.60
N SER A 27 -6.03 3.92 5.80
CA SER A 27 -6.19 2.56 6.31
C SER A 27 -7.49 2.31 7.09
N GLU A 28 -8.28 3.35 7.42
CA GLU A 28 -9.41 3.23 8.36
C GLU A 28 -10.47 2.21 7.92
N ASN A 29 -10.66 2.06 6.60
CA ASN A 29 -11.63 1.14 6.02
C ASN A 29 -11.00 -0.14 5.47
N LEU A 30 -9.71 -0.36 5.70
CA LEU A 30 -8.96 -1.50 5.19
C LEU A 30 -8.68 -2.50 6.32
N LYS A 31 -9.00 -3.78 6.09
CA LYS A 31 -8.63 -4.85 7.03
C LYS A 31 -7.22 -5.33 6.70
N ILE A 32 -6.23 -4.80 7.42
CA ILE A 32 -4.81 -5.11 7.23
C ILE A 32 -4.36 -6.18 8.24
N THR A 33 -3.70 -7.22 7.77
CA THR A 33 -3.12 -8.31 8.57
C THR A 33 -1.65 -8.50 8.20
N PHE A 34 -0.78 -8.72 9.18
CA PHE A 34 0.63 -9.03 8.91
C PHE A 34 0.82 -10.55 8.85
N LEU A 35 1.42 -11.04 7.76
CA LEU A 35 1.68 -12.46 7.56
C LEU A 35 2.84 -12.94 8.41
N ASP A 36 2.80 -14.22 8.76
CA ASP A 36 3.95 -14.89 9.32
C ASP A 36 5.03 -15.14 8.24
N LYS A 37 6.24 -15.50 8.70
CA LYS A 37 7.38 -15.72 7.81
C LYS A 37 7.14 -16.81 6.77
N LYS A 38 6.43 -17.88 7.13
CA LYS A 38 6.24 -19.04 6.26
C LYS A 38 5.31 -18.68 5.10
N ASP A 39 4.23 -17.97 5.40
CA ASP A 39 3.28 -17.52 4.38
C ASP A 39 3.90 -16.41 3.51
N ALA A 40 4.67 -15.51 4.11
CA ALA A 40 5.46 -14.50 3.39
C ALA A 40 6.43 -15.11 2.36
N ASP A 41 7.21 -16.12 2.77
CA ASP A 41 8.15 -16.82 1.88
C ASP A 41 7.45 -17.49 0.69
N TRP A 42 6.22 -17.96 0.88
CA TRP A 42 5.41 -18.54 -0.20
C TRP A 42 4.91 -17.45 -1.15
N GLU A 43 4.36 -16.35 -0.62
CA GLU A 43 3.84 -15.24 -1.43
C GLU A 43 4.93 -14.59 -2.29
N LEU A 44 6.12 -14.38 -1.71
CA LEU A 44 7.26 -13.81 -2.44
C LEU A 44 7.71 -14.69 -3.62
N LYS A 45 7.79 -16.01 -3.41
CA LYS A 45 8.20 -16.97 -4.46
C LYS A 45 7.20 -17.05 -5.62
N ASN A 46 5.92 -16.81 -5.36
CA ASN A 46 4.84 -16.96 -6.33
C ASN A 46 4.31 -15.63 -6.88
N HIS A 47 4.96 -14.51 -6.56
CA HIS A 47 4.52 -13.17 -6.95
C HIS A 47 4.21 -13.02 -8.45
N SER A 48 5.10 -13.53 -9.32
CA SER A 48 4.99 -13.35 -10.78
C SER A 48 3.91 -14.20 -11.46
N ILE A 49 3.19 -15.06 -10.72
CA ILE A 49 2.19 -15.98 -11.28
C ILE A 49 0.81 -15.83 -10.63
N ALA A 50 0.62 -14.81 -9.79
CA ALA A 50 -0.64 -14.58 -9.10
C ALA A 50 -1.76 -14.20 -10.09
N ASN A 51 -2.75 -15.09 -10.27
CA ASN A 51 -3.88 -14.90 -11.19
C ASN A 51 -5.25 -14.81 -10.50
N LYS A 52 -5.30 -14.97 -9.17
CA LYS A 52 -6.54 -15.02 -8.38
C LYS A 52 -6.67 -13.91 -7.34
N TYR A 53 -5.63 -13.11 -7.17
CA TYR A 53 -5.56 -12.05 -6.17
C TYR A 53 -4.51 -11.01 -6.60
N LEU A 54 -4.57 -9.84 -5.97
CA LEU A 54 -3.64 -8.75 -6.24
C LEU A 54 -2.39 -8.97 -5.38
N ASN A 55 -1.31 -9.48 -5.97
CA ASN A 55 -0.03 -9.66 -5.29
C ASN A 55 0.92 -8.53 -5.70
N ILE A 56 1.19 -7.61 -4.78
CA ILE A 56 2.01 -6.41 -4.99
C ILE A 56 3.33 -6.57 -4.25
N VAL A 57 4.43 -6.14 -4.87
CA VAL A 57 5.74 -6.01 -4.22
C VAL A 57 6.17 -4.55 -4.25
N ILE A 58 6.62 -4.03 -3.11
CA ILE A 58 7.22 -2.71 -3.01
C ILE A 58 8.73 -2.87 -2.86
N ASP A 59 9.49 -2.38 -3.83
CA ASP A 59 10.95 -2.52 -3.92
C ASP A 59 11.58 -1.25 -4.51
N ASP A 60 12.63 -0.74 -3.87
CA ASP A 60 13.41 0.41 -4.33
C ASP A 60 12.52 1.60 -4.77
N SER A 61 11.50 1.90 -3.95
CA SER A 61 10.47 2.92 -4.18
C SER A 61 9.49 2.68 -5.34
N ARG A 62 9.45 1.47 -5.90
CA ARG A 62 8.51 1.07 -6.95
C ARG A 62 7.40 0.20 -6.38
N ILE A 63 6.22 0.26 -6.97
CA ILE A 63 5.09 -0.63 -6.66
C ILE A 63 4.95 -1.58 -7.84
N LEU A 64 5.13 -2.87 -7.63
CA LEU A 64 5.20 -3.88 -8.68
C LEU A 64 3.97 -4.81 -8.62
N TYR A 65 3.35 -5.05 -9.76
CA TYR A 65 2.34 -6.10 -9.97
C TYR A 65 2.75 -6.94 -11.18
N LEU A 66 2.94 -8.26 -10.99
CA LEU A 66 3.40 -9.17 -12.04
C LEU A 66 4.67 -8.67 -12.78
N ASN A 67 5.62 -8.11 -12.03
CA ASN A 67 6.85 -7.45 -12.53
C ASN A 67 6.65 -6.15 -13.34
N ASN A 68 5.41 -5.66 -13.48
CA ASN A 68 5.15 -4.35 -14.06
C ASN A 68 5.14 -3.27 -12.97
N ASP A 69 5.75 -2.14 -13.28
CA ASP A 69 5.76 -0.96 -12.40
C ASP A 69 4.43 -0.23 -12.49
N ILE A 70 3.77 -0.08 -11.34
CA ILE A 70 2.51 0.65 -11.13
C ILE A 70 2.87 2.05 -10.62
N LYS A 71 2.78 3.03 -11.50
CA LYS A 71 3.27 4.39 -11.24
C LYS A 71 2.26 5.27 -10.54
N ASP A 72 0.98 4.97 -10.72
CA ASP A 72 -0.11 5.75 -10.15
C ASP A 72 -1.37 4.91 -9.91
N GLU A 73 -2.34 5.58 -9.30
CA GLU A 73 -3.65 5.04 -8.98
C GLU A 73 -4.39 4.47 -10.20
N SER A 74 -4.27 5.09 -11.37
CA SER A 74 -4.99 4.64 -12.57
C SER A 74 -4.47 3.30 -13.09
N GLU A 75 -3.15 3.11 -13.08
CA GLU A 75 -2.52 1.84 -13.44
C GLU A 75 -2.88 0.71 -12.45
N LEU A 76 -3.06 1.02 -11.16
CA LEU A 76 -3.56 0.07 -10.17
C LEU A 76 -5.00 -0.38 -10.49
N PHE A 77 -5.87 0.56 -10.84
CA PHE A 77 -7.26 0.26 -11.21
C PHE A 77 -7.34 -0.63 -12.46
N ASP A 78 -6.50 -0.37 -13.46
CA ASP A 78 -6.42 -1.22 -14.65
C ASP A 78 -6.02 -2.65 -14.30
N ALA A 79 -5.00 -2.83 -13.45
CA ALA A 79 -4.58 -4.14 -12.95
C ALA A 79 -5.72 -4.88 -12.20
N ILE A 80 -6.50 -4.16 -11.40
CA ILE A 80 -7.64 -4.73 -10.68
C ILE A 80 -8.74 -5.18 -11.64
N GLN A 81 -9.06 -4.38 -12.66
CA GLN A 81 -10.08 -4.76 -13.63
C GLN A 81 -9.72 -6.04 -14.39
N GLU A 82 -8.43 -6.31 -14.61
CA GLU A 82 -7.98 -7.59 -15.18
C GLU A 82 -8.26 -8.76 -14.23
N ILE A 83 -8.05 -8.57 -12.92
CA ILE A 83 -8.36 -9.56 -11.90
C ILE A 83 -9.87 -9.79 -11.80
N GLU A 84 -10.69 -8.75 -11.82
CA GLU A 84 -12.17 -8.89 -11.74
C GLU A 84 -12.75 -9.66 -12.93
N LYS A 85 -12.16 -9.53 -14.12
CA LYS A 85 -12.54 -10.36 -15.28
C LYS A 85 -12.25 -11.84 -15.04
N ALA A 86 -11.26 -12.16 -14.20
CA ALA A 86 -10.88 -13.52 -13.85
C ALA A 86 -11.59 -14.04 -12.57
N VAL A 87 -12.02 -13.14 -11.68
CA VAL A 87 -12.56 -13.45 -10.35
C VAL A 87 -13.88 -12.70 -10.14
N THR A 88 -14.98 -13.44 -10.06
CA THR A 88 -16.35 -12.90 -9.96
C THR A 88 -16.73 -12.32 -8.58
N TYR A 89 -15.80 -12.22 -7.64
CA TYR A 89 -16.04 -11.90 -6.24
C TYR A 89 -14.92 -11.05 -5.63
N ARG A 90 -15.19 -10.55 -4.41
CA ARG A 90 -14.25 -9.88 -3.49
C ARG A 90 -12.86 -10.52 -3.53
N PHE A 91 -11.82 -9.75 -3.84
CA PHE A 91 -10.46 -10.25 -4.04
C PHE A 91 -9.54 -9.91 -2.85
N ARG A 92 -8.56 -10.78 -2.62
CA ARG A 92 -7.49 -10.63 -1.62
C ARG A 92 -6.40 -9.71 -2.17
N VAL A 93 -5.77 -8.91 -1.30
CA VAL A 93 -4.58 -8.13 -1.64
C VAL A 93 -3.43 -8.62 -0.77
N VAL A 94 -2.29 -8.94 -1.36
CA VAL A 94 -1.07 -9.34 -0.65
C VAL A 94 0.03 -8.35 -1.04
N ILE A 95 0.69 -7.75 -0.05
CA ILE A 95 1.70 -6.71 -0.21
C ILE A 95 3.00 -7.18 0.43
N GLY A 96 4.03 -7.44 -0.37
CA GLY A 96 5.40 -7.63 0.09
C GLY A 96 6.13 -6.30 0.12
N ILE A 97 6.81 -5.96 1.22
CA ILE A 97 7.57 -4.72 1.37
C ILE A 97 9.03 -5.07 1.62
N LYS A 98 9.94 -4.61 0.77
CA LYS A 98 11.38 -4.76 1.05
C LYS A 98 11.77 -3.88 2.24
N ASN A 99 12.58 -4.41 3.15
CA ASN A 99 12.88 -3.82 4.46
C ASN A 99 13.37 -2.36 4.42
N ASP A 100 14.07 -1.96 3.36
CA ASP A 100 14.67 -0.63 3.23
C ASP A 100 13.77 0.39 2.49
N VAL A 101 12.54 0.01 2.15
CA VAL A 101 11.62 0.89 1.41
C VAL A 101 11.05 1.98 2.32
N PRO A 102 10.98 3.25 1.85
CA PRO A 102 10.31 4.31 2.57
C PRO A 102 8.83 3.98 2.83
N PHE A 103 8.41 4.10 4.09
CA PHE A 103 7.02 3.85 4.52
C PHE A 103 5.98 4.66 3.72
N GLU A 104 6.38 5.81 3.19
CA GLU A 104 5.54 6.69 2.36
C GLU A 104 4.96 5.97 1.14
N VAL A 105 5.74 5.12 0.47
CA VAL A 105 5.31 4.36 -0.72
C VAL A 105 4.21 3.38 -0.36
N PHE A 106 4.34 2.72 0.80
CA PHE A 106 3.30 1.84 1.33
C PHE A 106 2.02 2.62 1.69
N THR A 107 2.16 3.81 2.31
CA THR A 107 0.98 4.64 2.62
C THR A 107 0.26 5.14 1.37
N ASP A 108 0.99 5.50 0.31
CA ASP A 108 0.40 5.93 -0.95
C ASP A 108 -0.39 4.79 -1.59
N LEU A 109 0.15 3.56 -1.58
CA LEU A 109 -0.56 2.37 -2.02
C LEU A 109 -1.84 2.12 -1.22
N LEU A 110 -1.79 2.24 0.12
CA LEU A 110 -3.00 2.11 0.95
C LEU A 110 -4.04 3.17 0.60
N CYS A 111 -3.61 4.41 0.32
CA CYS A 111 -4.52 5.47 -0.11
C CYS A 111 -5.17 5.15 -1.45
N TRP A 112 -4.45 4.59 -2.42
CA TRP A 112 -5.04 4.13 -3.68
C TRP A 112 -6.04 3.01 -3.43
N LEU A 113 -5.68 2.03 -2.61
CA LEU A 113 -6.54 0.88 -2.29
C LEU A 113 -7.82 1.30 -1.56
N SER A 114 -7.75 2.32 -0.70
CA SER A 114 -8.89 2.82 0.07
C SER A 114 -10.02 3.42 -0.78
N LYS A 115 -9.70 3.81 -2.03
CA LYS A 115 -10.65 4.40 -2.99
C LYS A 115 -11.41 3.34 -3.78
N ILE A 116 -10.95 2.09 -3.74
CA ILE A 116 -11.68 0.94 -4.31
C ILE A 116 -12.90 0.70 -3.42
N ARG A 117 -13.99 0.22 -4.02
CA ARG A 117 -15.20 -0.06 -3.24
C ARG A 117 -14.89 -1.11 -2.17
N SER A 118 -15.29 -0.84 -0.94
CA SER A 118 -14.99 -1.69 0.22
C SER A 118 -15.55 -3.11 0.12
N ASP A 119 -16.54 -3.35 -0.75
CA ASP A 119 -17.10 -4.67 -1.03
C ASP A 119 -16.25 -5.50 -2.01
N GLN A 120 -15.33 -4.87 -2.75
CA GLN A 120 -14.44 -5.52 -3.71
C GLN A 120 -13.14 -6.01 -3.05
N ILE A 121 -12.66 -5.36 -1.99
CA ILE A 121 -11.45 -5.78 -1.27
C ILE A 121 -11.80 -6.67 -0.08
N GLY A 122 -11.24 -7.87 -0.08
CA GLY A 122 -11.27 -8.88 0.98
C GLY A 122 -10.47 -8.46 2.20
N ASP A 123 -9.31 -9.09 2.32
CA ASP A 123 -8.30 -8.78 3.31
C ASP A 123 -7.07 -8.25 2.58
N ILE A 124 -6.36 -7.33 3.25
CA ILE A 124 -5.02 -6.89 2.85
C ILE A 124 -4.03 -7.57 3.78
N GLU A 125 -3.13 -8.36 3.21
CA GLU A 125 -2.07 -9.03 3.94
C GLU A 125 -0.72 -8.46 3.59
N VAL A 126 0.11 -8.22 4.60
CA VAL A 126 1.37 -7.51 4.46
C VAL A 126 2.49 -8.36 5.02
N TYR A 127 3.61 -8.44 4.31
CA TYR A 127 4.84 -9.03 4.81
C TYR A 127 6.05 -8.18 4.45
N HIS A 128 7.12 -8.35 5.21
CA HIS A 128 8.40 -7.72 4.93
C HIS A 128 9.42 -8.77 4.46
N PHE A 129 10.32 -8.37 3.55
CA PHE A 129 11.36 -9.25 3.01
C PHE A 129 12.69 -8.51 2.78
N ASP A 130 13.77 -9.28 2.61
CA ASP A 130 15.13 -8.80 2.31
C ASP A 130 15.42 -8.77 0.81
#